data_AF-A0A452XF75-F1
#
_entry.id   AF-A0A452XF75-F1
#
_cell.length_a   1.000
_cell.length_b   1.000
_cell.length_c   1.000
_cell.angle_alpha   90.00
_cell.angle_beta   90.00
_cell.angle_gamma   90.00
#
_symmetry.space_group_name_H-M   'P 1'
#
loop_
_entity.id
_entity.type
_entity.pdbx_description
1 polymer ?
#
loop_
_entity_poly.entity_id
_entity_poly.type
_entity_poly.pdbx_seq_one_letter_code
_entity_poly.pdbx_strand_id
1 'polypeptide(L)' 'MSKALSPRYQGLSTYEKEYLAIVVAMDQWRPYLQHAEFDILTDQKSLIHLEHQRLTTPWQQKAFTKLLGLRYRIRYKK' A
#
# COMPACT_ATOMS: atom_id res chain seq x y z
N MET A 1 -6.36 11.85 8.31
CA MET A 1 -5.37 12.85 7.82
C MET A 1 -5.04 12.52 6.37
N SER A 2 -5.36 13.38 5.41
CA SER A 2 -4.91 13.21 4.02
C SER A 2 -3.55 13.89 3.85
N LYS A 3 -2.58 13.20 3.25
CA LYS A 3 -1.26 13.76 2.95
C LYS A 3 -1.18 13.98 1.44
N ALA A 4 -0.93 15.22 1.02
CA ALA A 4 -0.77 15.54 -0.39
C ALA A 4 0.45 14.79 -0.96
N LEU A 5 0.27 14.18 -2.15
CA LEU A 5 1.36 13.53 -2.86
C LEU A 5 2.39 14.59 -3.28
N SER A 6 3.64 14.41 -2.86
CA SER A 6 4.76 15.27 -3.23
C SER A 6 4.88 15.40 -4.77
N PRO A 7 5.40 16.52 -5.32
CA PRO A 7 5.50 16.74 -6.78
C PRO A 7 6.21 15.61 -7.55
N ARG A 8 7.16 14.92 -6.92
CA ARG A 8 7.86 13.74 -7.47
C ARG A 8 6.95 12.56 -7.81
N TYR A 9 5.75 12.50 -7.24
CA TYR A 9 4.80 11.41 -7.43
C TYR A 9 3.67 11.76 -8.41
N GLN A 10 3.70 12.95 -9.03
CA GLN A 10 2.67 13.37 -9.99
C GLN A 10 2.70 12.56 -11.29
N GLY A 11 3.89 12.14 -11.74
CA GLY A 11 4.09 11.31 -12.94
C GLY A 11 3.81 9.82 -12.74
N LEU A 12 3.47 9.39 -11.53
CA LEU A 12 3.10 8.00 -11.26
C LEU A 12 1.71 7.67 -11.81
N SER A 13 1.54 6.44 -12.27
CA SER A 13 0.24 5.89 -12.62
C SER A 13 -0.69 5.90 -11.40
N THR A 14 -2.01 5.86 -11.62
CA THR A 14 -3.01 5.75 -10.54
C THR A 14 -2.70 4.57 -9.62
N TYR A 15 -2.29 3.44 -10.20
CA TYR A 15 -1.86 2.26 -9.46
C TYR A 15 -0.70 2.54 -8.49
N GLU A 16 0.36 3.17 -8.97
CA GLU A 16 1.55 3.45 -8.15
C GLU A 16 1.27 4.47 -7.05
N LYS A 17 0.36 5.43 -7.30
CA LYS A 17 -0.10 6.40 -6.31
C LYS A 17 -0.87 5.71 -5.19
N GLU A 18 -1.83 4.85 -5.53
CA GLU A 18 -2.60 4.08 -4.55
C GLU A 18 -1.71 3.11 -3.76
N TYR A 19 -0.77 2.44 -4.44
CA TYR A 19 0.22 1.60 -3.76
C TYR A 19 1.05 2.39 -2.75
N LEU A 20 1.54 3.56 -3.13
CA LEU A 20 2.30 4.42 -2.23
C LEU A 20 1.45 4.90 -1.04
N ALA A 21 0.18 5.22 -1.28
CA ALA A 21 -0.74 5.63 -0.22
C ALA A 21 -0.90 4.52 0.84
N ILE A 22 -1.07 3.27 0.40
CA ILE A 22 -1.12 2.11 1.31
C ILE A 22 0.16 1.99 2.12
N VAL A 23 1.32 2.05 1.47
CA VAL A 23 2.63 1.91 2.13
C VAL A 23 2.87 3.01 3.16
N VAL A 24 2.52 4.25 2.83
CA VAL A 24 2.66 5.40 3.74
C VAL A 24 1.70 5.27 4.93
N ALA A 25 0.46 4.86 4.69
CA ALA A 25 -0.48 4.58 5.77
C ALA A 25 0.04 3.45 6.67
N MET A 26 0.55 2.38 6.09
CA MET A 26 1.11 1.25 6.83
C MET A 26 2.26 1.67 7.74
N ASP A 27 3.17 2.50 7.24
CA ASP A 27 4.30 3.04 8.01
C ASP A 27 3.84 3.91 9.19
N GLN A 28 2.83 4.76 8.96
CA GLN A 28 2.28 5.65 9.97
C GLN A 28 1.54 4.89 11.07
N TRP A 29 0.78 3.86 10.71
CA TRP A 29 -0.07 3.11 11.63
C TRP A 29 0.57 1.82 12.14
N ARG A 30 1.82 1.52 11.74
CA ARG A 30 2.52 0.27 12.07
C ARG A 30 2.48 -0.11 13.56
N PRO A 31 2.71 0.80 14.53
CA PRO A 31 2.66 0.45 15.96
C PRO A 31 1.30 -0.10 16.42
N TYR A 32 0.22 0.29 15.75
CA TYR A 32 -1.14 -0.13 16.06
C TYR A 32 -1.57 -1.38 15.29
N LEU A 33 -1.08 -1.54 14.07
CA LEU A 33 -1.49 -2.60 13.15
C LEU A 33 -0.69 -3.90 13.30
N GLN A 34 0.48 -3.85 13.93
CA GLN A 34 1.33 -5.03 14.14
C GLN A 34 0.74 -6.09 15.11
N HIS A 35 -0.29 -5.75 15.88
CA HIS A 35 -0.84 -6.63 16.92
C HIS A 35 -2.19 -7.26 16.56
N ALA A 36 -2.82 -6.84 15.46
CA ALA A 36 -4.16 -7.29 15.08
C ALA A 36 -4.28 -7.51 13.57
N GLU A 37 -5.24 -8.33 13.17
CA GLU A 37 -5.63 -8.41 11.76
C GLU A 37 -6.46 -7.18 11.38
N PHE A 38 -6.21 -6.62 10.19
CA PHE A 38 -6.96 -5.48 9.70
C PHE A 38 -7.24 -5.58 8.20
N ASP A 39 -8.24 -4.83 7.75
CA ASP A 39 -8.65 -4.80 6.36
C ASP A 39 -8.15 -3.51 5.70
N ILE A 40 -7.45 -3.66 4.57
CA ILE A 40 -7.08 -2.55 3.70
C ILE A 40 -8.17 -2.43 2.64
N LEU A 41 -8.92 -1.34 2.70
CA LEU A 41 -9.94 -1.03 1.70
C LEU A 41 -9.32 -0.17 0.60
N THR A 42 -9.45 -0.61 -0.65
CA THR A 42 -8.96 0.14 -1.82
C THR A 42 -10.03 0.14 -2.91
N ASP A 43 -10.11 1.24 -3.64
CA ASP A 43 -10.92 1.41 -4.85
C ASP A 43 -10.14 0.97 -6.12
N GLN A 44 -8.96 0.38 -5.96
CA GLN A 44 -8.10 -0.06 -7.04
C GLN A 44 -8.01 -1.60 -7.09
N LYS A 45 -8.75 -2.20 -8.02
CA LYS A 45 -8.89 -3.66 -8.15
C LYS A 45 -7.55 -4.39 -8.37
N SER A 46 -6.58 -3.76 -9.02
CA SER A 46 -5.27 -4.37 -9.24
C SER A 46 -4.51 -4.64 -7.94
N LEU A 47 -4.74 -3.86 -6.88
CA LEU A 47 -4.06 -4.03 -5.59
C LEU A 47 -4.56 -5.23 -4.76
N ILE A 48 -5.68 -5.87 -5.14
CA ILE A 48 -6.18 -7.06 -4.42
C ILE A 48 -5.15 -8.19 -4.43
N HIS A 49 -4.44 -8.36 -5.54
CA HIS A 49 -3.46 -9.43 -5.73
C HIS A 49 -2.02 -8.95 -5.53
N LEU A 50 -1.82 -7.95 -4.66
CA LEU A 50 -0.51 -7.32 -4.43
C LEU A 50 0.61 -8.35 -4.18
N GLU A 51 0.33 -9.38 -3.38
CA GLU A 51 1.29 -10.44 -3.05
C GLU A 51 1.67 -11.32 -4.25
N HIS A 52 0.79 -11.43 -5.24
CA HIS A 52 1.02 -12.20 -6.47
C HIS A 52 1.60 -11.35 -7.60
N GLN A 53 1.60 -10.02 -7.47
CA GLN A 53 2.15 -9.16 -8.49
C GLN A 53 3.68 -9.19 -8.45
N ARG A 54 4.30 -9.31 -9.62
CA ARG A 54 5.75 -9.13 -9.78
C ARG A 54 6.08 -7.66 -9.49
N LEU A 55 6.63 -7.39 -8.31
CA LEU A 55 7.19 -6.09 -7.95
C LEU A 55 8.43 -5.86 -8.82
N THR A 56 8.23 -5.19 -9.96
CA THR A 56 9.25 -5.02 -11.00
C THR A 56 10.24 -3.91 -10.67
N THR A 57 9.85 -2.94 -9.83
CA THR A 57 10.72 -1.81 -9.49
C THR A 57 11.37 -1.97 -8.11
N PRO A 58 12.64 -1.57 -7.92
CA PRO A 58 13.32 -1.69 -6.63
C PRO A 58 12.63 -0.95 -5.48
N TRP A 59 11.99 0.18 -5.76
CA TRP A 59 11.27 0.94 -4.74
C TRP A 59 10.00 0.23 -4.27
N GLN A 60 9.30 -0.49 -5.16
CA GLN A 60 8.16 -1.33 -4.80
C GLN A 60 8.59 -2.50 -3.92
N GLN A 61 9.72 -3.14 -4.23
CA GLN A 61 10.26 -4.21 -3.38
C GLN A 61 10.59 -3.69 -1.97
N LYS A 62 11.26 -2.54 -1.87
CA LYS A 62 11.56 -1.90 -0.59
C LYS A 62 10.31 -1.43 0.16
N ALA A 63 9.26 -1.05 -0.55
CA ALA A 63 7.99 -0.68 0.06
C ALA A 63 7.23 -1.92 0.57
N PHE A 64 7.28 -3.02 -0.17
CA PHE A 64 6.64 -4.28 0.19
C PHE A 64 7.21 -4.89 1.46
N THR A 65 8.50 -4.68 1.76
CA THR A 65 9.06 -5.13 3.05
C THR A 65 8.38 -4.49 4.26
N LYS A 66 7.73 -3.33 4.10
CA LYS A 66 6.92 -2.71 5.17
C LYS A 66 5.60 -3.44 5.43
N LEU A 67 5.10 -4.17 4.43
CA LEU A 67 3.89 -4.99 4.52
C LEU A 67 4.18 -6.38 5.08
N LEU A 68 5.42 -6.85 4.94
CA LEU A 68 5.84 -8.14 5.49
C LEU A 68 5.71 -8.16 7.03
N GLY A 69 5.16 -9.26 7.54
CA GLY A 69 4.95 -9.49 8.97
C GLY A 69 3.69 -8.83 9.55
N LEU A 70 2.92 -8.10 8.74
CA LEU A 70 1.60 -7.62 9.13
C LEU A 70 0.53 -8.62 8.69
N ARG A 71 -0.52 -8.78 9.49
CA ARG A 71 -1.68 -9.61 9.15
C ARG A 71 -2.75 -8.71 8.57
N TYR A 72 -2.88 -8.70 7.24
CA TYR A 72 -3.85 -7.83 6.57
C TYR A 72 -4.62 -8.56 5.46
N ARG A 73 -5.79 -8.03 5.11
CA ARG A 73 -6.57 -8.46 3.95
C ARG A 73 -6.89 -7.25 3.08
N ILE A 74 -6.49 -7.29 1.81
CA ILE A 74 -6.86 -6.25 0.86
C ILE A 74 -8.24 -6.58 0.31
N ARG A 75 -9.21 -5.68 0.52
CA ARG A 75 -10.57 -5.79 -0.02
C ARG A 75 -10.84 -4.61 -0.93
N TYR A 76 -11.38 -4.91 -2.10
CA TYR A 76 -11.86 -3.89 -3.01
C TYR A 76 -13.21 -3.34 -2.54
N LYS A 77 -13.29 -2.02 -2.42
CA LYS A 77 -14.54 -1.32 -2.09
C LYS A 77 -14.75 -0.25 -3.14
N LYS A 78 -15.87 -0.37 -3.87
CA LYS A 78 -16.30 0.57 -4.90
C LYS A 78 -17.12 1.70 -4.28
#